data_AF-A0A7C6GEZ1-F1
#
_entry.id   AF-A0A7C6GEZ1-F1
#
_cell.length_a   1.000
_cell.length_b   1.000
_cell.length_c   1.000
_cell.angle_alpha   90.00
_cell.angle_beta   90.00
_cell.angle_gamma   90.00
#
_symmetry.space_group_name_H-M   'P 1'
#
loop_
_entity.id
_entity.type
_entity.pdbx_description
1 polymer ?
#
loop_
_entity_poly.entity_id
_entity_poly.type
_entity_poly.pdbx_seq_one_letter_code
_entity_poly.pdbx_strand_id
1 'polypeptide(L)'
;MAETDSESDNYKLTISSKGDALYETSSVGTGGIAWYSDYSYMPKVDNPWFRRGGNYNHSTVSGPFYFTISSGGALNYSGFRAVLTVGEGL
;
A
#
# COMPACT_ATOMS: atom_id res chain seq x y z
N MET A 1 16.22 6.00 -20.19
CA MET A 1 15.00 6.78 -19.89
C MET A 1 15.19 7.32 -18.47
N ALA A 2 14.85 8.57 -18.18
CA ALA A 2 14.82 9.00 -16.78
C ALA A 2 13.69 8.22 -16.10
N GLU A 3 13.98 7.50 -15.02
CA GLU A 3 12.92 6.88 -14.23
C GLU A 3 12.10 7.99 -13.57
N THR A 4 10.81 8.02 -13.85
CA THR A 4 9.87 8.96 -13.27
C THR A 4 9.34 8.37 -11.98
N ASP A 5 9.52 9.11 -10.88
CA ASP A 5 9.03 8.69 -9.56
C ASP A 5 7.61 9.21 -9.35
N SER A 6 6.64 8.38 -9.72
CA SER A 6 5.21 8.65 -9.54
C SER A 6 4.51 7.38 -9.06
N GLU A 7 3.36 7.53 -8.41
CA GLU A 7 2.58 6.39 -7.95
C GLU A 7 2.24 5.43 -9.10
N SER A 8 1.85 5.95 -10.27
CA SER A 8 1.50 5.14 -11.43
C SER A 8 2.71 4.47 -12.11
N ASP A 9 3.89 5.08 -12.05
CA ASP A 9 5.10 4.45 -12.59
C ASP A 9 5.64 3.38 -11.65
N ASN A 10 5.68 3.68 -10.35
CA ASN A 10 6.11 2.72 -9.34
C ASN A 10 5.15 1.53 -9.24
N TYR A 11 3.85 1.75 -9.51
CA TYR A 11 2.87 0.66 -9.63
C TYR A 11 3.26 -0.38 -10.69
N LYS A 12 3.76 0.04 -11.85
CA LYS A 12 4.14 -0.88 -12.95
C LYS A 12 5.25 -1.83 -12.53
N LEU A 13 6.07 -1.45 -11.56
CA LEU A 13 7.15 -2.29 -11.01
C LEU A 13 6.62 -3.43 -10.14
N THR A 14 5.36 -3.36 -9.66
CA THR A 14 4.78 -4.38 -8.78
C THR A 14 4.29 -5.63 -9.52
N ILE A 15 4.28 -5.62 -10.85
CA ILE A 15 3.72 -6.71 -11.66
C ILE A 15 4.39 -8.07 -11.41
N SER A 16 5.68 -8.08 -11.06
CA SER A 16 6.43 -9.30 -10.73
C SER A 16 6.30 -9.73 -9.26
N SER A 17 5.84 -8.85 -8.38
CA SER A 17 5.74 -9.08 -6.93
C SER A 17 4.34 -9.56 -6.56
N LYS A 18 4.11 -10.86 -6.74
CA LYS A 18 2.81 -11.48 -6.44
C LYS A 18 2.64 -11.81 -4.97
N GLY A 19 1.39 -11.83 -4.49
CA GLY A 19 1.02 -12.35 -3.17
C GLY A 19 0.90 -11.32 -2.04
N ASP A 20 1.32 -10.07 -2.25
CA ASP A 20 1.10 -8.95 -1.32
C ASP A 20 -0.15 -8.12 -1.65
N ALA A 21 -0.95 -8.58 -2.62
CA ALA A 21 -2.17 -7.95 -3.13
C ALA A 21 -1.98 -6.56 -3.77
N LEU A 22 -0.75 -6.08 -3.92
CA LEU A 22 -0.44 -4.77 -4.51
C LEU A 22 -0.93 -4.68 -5.96
N TYR A 23 -0.52 -5.64 -6.79
CA TYR A 23 -0.88 -5.68 -8.21
C TYR A 23 -2.24 -6.34 -8.43
N GLU A 24 -2.56 -7.40 -7.69
CA GLU A 24 -3.73 -8.24 -7.96
C GLU A 24 -5.05 -7.54 -7.65
N THR A 25 -5.02 -6.59 -6.72
CA THR A 25 -6.23 -5.98 -6.19
C THR A 25 -6.38 -4.53 -6.58
N SER A 26 -5.41 -3.93 -7.30
CA SER A 26 -5.47 -2.55 -7.77
C SER A 26 -5.23 -2.43 -9.27
N SER A 27 -5.52 -1.26 -9.85
CA SER A 27 -5.51 -1.08 -11.31
C SER A 27 -4.41 -0.14 -11.82
N VAL A 28 -4.12 0.96 -11.11
CA VAL A 28 -3.11 1.95 -11.52
C VAL A 28 -2.30 2.57 -10.36
N GLY A 29 -2.45 2.04 -9.14
CA GLY A 29 -1.69 2.53 -7.99
C GLY A 29 -2.06 3.94 -7.49
N THR A 30 -3.26 4.45 -7.78
CA THR A 30 -3.73 5.78 -7.35
C THR A 30 -5.21 5.78 -6.95
N GLY A 31 -5.55 6.21 -5.74
CA GLY A 31 -6.95 6.41 -5.34
C GLY A 31 -7.77 5.12 -5.16
N GLY A 32 -9.10 5.25 -5.21
CA GLY A 32 -10.10 4.21 -4.87
C GLY A 32 -10.38 3.19 -5.94
N ILE A 33 -9.33 2.64 -6.53
CA ILE A 33 -9.37 1.73 -7.67
C ILE A 33 -8.91 0.31 -7.33
N ALA A 34 -8.75 0.02 -6.03
CA ALA A 34 -8.63 -1.35 -5.59
C ALA A 34 -9.99 -2.05 -5.55
N TRP A 35 -9.98 -3.35 -5.28
CA TRP A 35 -11.20 -4.09 -4.99
C TRP A 35 -12.03 -3.38 -3.92
N TYR A 36 -13.35 -3.38 -4.11
CA TYR A 36 -14.32 -2.70 -3.23
C TYR A 36 -14.16 -1.17 -3.16
N SER A 37 -13.44 -0.57 -4.12
CA SER A 37 -13.12 0.87 -4.15
C SER A 37 -12.18 1.32 -3.02
N ASP A 38 -11.42 0.38 -2.44
CA ASP A 38 -10.37 0.68 -1.48
C ASP A 38 -9.27 1.55 -2.13
N TYR A 39 -8.62 2.39 -1.31
CA TYR A 39 -7.46 3.14 -1.78
C TYR A 39 -6.26 2.24 -2.06
N SER A 40 -5.48 2.61 -3.08
CA SER A 40 -4.30 1.86 -3.55
C SER A 40 -3.18 2.79 -3.99
N TYR A 41 -2.71 3.71 -3.14
CA TYR A 41 -1.62 4.63 -3.51
C TYR A 41 -0.25 3.94 -3.43
N MET A 42 0.52 3.99 -4.51
CA MET A 42 1.89 3.46 -4.50
C MET A 42 2.91 4.45 -3.96
N PRO A 43 3.90 4.01 -3.16
CA PRO A 43 4.96 4.85 -2.63
C PRO A 43 5.73 5.59 -3.72
N LYS A 44 6.18 6.80 -3.37
CA LYS A 44 7.09 7.65 -4.14
C LYS A 44 8.03 8.39 -3.18
N VAL A 45 9.02 9.13 -3.66
CA VAL A 45 10.07 9.77 -2.83
C VAL A 45 9.54 10.60 -1.67
N ASP A 46 8.46 11.36 -1.88
CA ASP A 46 7.87 12.21 -0.85
C ASP A 46 7.10 11.41 0.22
N ASN A 47 6.64 10.22 -0.13
CA ASN A 47 5.85 9.34 0.73
C ASN A 47 6.25 7.87 0.51
N PRO A 48 7.44 7.44 0.97
CA PRO A 48 8.02 6.16 0.59
C PRO A 48 7.47 4.98 1.40
N TRP A 49 6.61 5.22 2.41
CA TRP A 49 6.14 4.19 3.32
C TRP A 49 4.71 3.75 3.05
N PHE A 50 4.48 2.44 2.96
CA PHE A 50 3.15 1.87 2.93
C PHE A 50 2.43 1.99 4.27
N ARG A 51 1.13 2.27 4.21
CA ARG A 51 0.16 2.05 5.30
C ARG A 51 -0.99 1.21 4.80
N ARG A 52 -1.34 0.14 5.52
CA ARG A 52 -2.39 -0.82 5.15
C ARG A 52 -3.59 -0.71 6.09
N GLY A 53 -4.77 -1.15 5.64
CA GLY A 53 -5.97 -1.33 6.46
C GLY A 53 -6.81 -0.09 6.79
N GLY A 54 -6.28 1.13 6.58
CA GLY A 54 -7.02 2.37 6.81
C GLY A 54 -6.95 2.87 8.26
N ASN A 55 -7.84 3.79 8.62
CA ASN A 55 -7.96 4.30 9.99
C ASN A 55 -9.43 4.62 10.32
N TYR A 56 -9.73 4.92 11.58
CA TYR A 56 -11.10 5.12 12.06
C TYR A 56 -11.86 6.31 11.44
N ASN A 57 -11.16 7.25 10.80
CA ASN A 57 -11.79 8.38 10.09
C ASN A 57 -12.16 8.03 8.63
N HIS A 58 -11.66 6.92 8.09
CA HIS A 58 -11.99 6.49 6.74
C HIS A 58 -13.32 5.74 6.77
N SER A 59 -14.22 6.12 5.86
CA SER A 59 -15.53 5.47 5.70
C SER A 59 -15.40 4.26 4.76
N THR A 60 -16.13 4.22 3.65
CA THR A 60 -16.21 3.08 2.73
C THR A 60 -14.96 2.84 1.88
N VAL A 61 -13.93 3.69 1.99
CA VAL A 61 -12.71 3.62 1.16
C VAL A 61 -11.59 2.81 1.82
N SER A 62 -11.83 2.23 3.00
CA SER A 62 -10.88 1.42 3.76
C SER A 62 -11.34 -0.02 3.92
N GLY A 63 -10.37 -0.94 3.95
CA GLY A 63 -10.63 -2.36 3.99
C GLY A 63 -9.36 -3.20 3.94
N PRO A 64 -9.48 -4.53 3.79
CA PRO A 64 -8.35 -5.45 3.73
C PRO A 64 -7.39 -5.18 2.57
N PHE A 65 -7.88 -4.59 1.48
CA PHE A 65 -7.09 -4.31 0.28
C PHE A 65 -6.59 -2.87 0.24
N TYR A 66 -7.06 -2.02 1.14
CA TYR A 66 -6.57 -0.66 1.34
C TYR A 66 -5.05 -0.61 1.52
N PHE A 67 -4.39 0.21 0.70
CA PHE A 67 -3.07 0.74 0.95
C PHE A 67 -2.96 2.21 0.56
N THR A 68 -2.20 2.94 1.35
CA THR A 68 -1.84 4.34 1.09
C THR A 68 -0.36 4.58 1.39
N ILE A 69 0.07 5.80 1.15
CA ILE A 69 1.44 6.26 1.30
C ILE A 69 1.59 7.19 2.51
N SER A 70 2.80 7.27 3.05
CA SER A 70 3.14 8.15 4.16
C SER A 70 4.60 8.61 4.10
N SER A 71 4.87 9.79 4.63
CA SER A 71 6.23 10.28 4.89
C SER A 71 6.92 9.56 6.07
N GLY A 72 6.22 8.70 6.81
CA GLY A 72 6.78 7.91 7.92
C GLY A 72 6.74 8.58 9.29
N GLY A 73 6.07 9.73 9.41
CA GLY A 73 5.89 10.42 10.68
C GLY A 73 4.92 9.73 11.64
N ALA A 74 5.03 10.07 12.92
CA ALA A 74 4.09 9.62 13.94
C ALA A 74 2.71 10.27 13.74
N LEU A 75 1.66 9.45 13.74
CA LEU A 75 0.26 9.88 13.62
C LEU A 75 -0.55 9.19 14.71
N ASN A 76 -1.48 9.92 15.34
CA ASN A 76 -2.35 9.41 16.41
C ASN A 76 -3.34 8.32 15.96
N TYR A 77 -3.45 8.07 14.65
CA TYR A 77 -4.29 7.05 14.03
C TYR A 77 -3.48 6.00 13.24
N SER A 78 -2.16 5.93 13.49
CA SER A 78 -1.27 4.91 12.94
C SER A 78 -0.85 3.92 14.02
N GLY A 79 -0.72 2.66 13.61
CA GLY A 79 -0.12 1.60 14.41
C GLY A 79 0.65 0.64 13.49
N PHE A 80 1.20 -0.42 14.08
CA PHE A 80 1.88 -1.48 13.35
C PHE A 80 1.46 -2.86 13.87
N ARG A 81 1.61 -3.87 13.02
CA ARG A 81 1.45 -5.28 13.40
C ARG A 81 2.82 -5.93 13.40
N ALA A 82 3.22 -6.50 14.53
CA ALA A 82 4.42 -7.33 14.58
C ALA A 82 4.17 -8.64 13.83
N VAL A 83 5.16 -9.09 13.06
CA VAL A 83 5.13 -10.38 12.36
C VAL A 83 6.34 -11.18 12.83
N LEU A 84 6.10 -12.41 13.28
CA LEU A 84 7.16 -13.37 13.60
C LEU A 84 7.30 -14.32 12.42
N THR A 85 8.50 -14.38 11.85
CA THR A 85 8.85 -15.40 10.86
C THR A 85 9.26 -16.67 11.58
N VAL A 86 8.69 -17.80 11.17
CA VAL A 86 9.11 -19.12 11.64
C VAL A 86 10.14 -19.66 10.65
N GLY A 87 11.30 -20.10 11.14
CA GLY A 87 12.32 -20.76 10.34
C GLY A 87 12.01 -22.24 10.13
N GLU A 88 12.62 -22.87 9.13
CA GLU A 88 12.46 -24.32 8.92
C GLU A 88 12.89 -25.10 10.17
N GLY A 89 12.01 -25.97 10.66
CA GLY A 89 12.28 -26.86 11.82
C GLY A 89 11.57 -26.50 13.13
N LEU A 90 10.58 -25.60 13.11
CA LEU A 90 9.57 -25.46 14.17
C LEU A 90 8.22 -26.03 13.74
#